data_AF-I7IBJ3-F1
#
_entry.id   AF-I7IBJ3-F1
#
_cell.length_a   1.000
_cell.length_b   1.000
_cell.length_c   1.000
_cell.angle_alpha   90.00
_cell.angle_beta   90.00
_cell.angle_gamma   90.00
#
_symmetry.space_group_name_H-M   'P 1'
#
loop_
_entity.id
_entity.type
_entity.pdbx_description
1 polymer ?
#
loop_
_entity_poly.entity_id
_entity_poly.type
_entity_poly.pdbx_seq_one_letter_code
_entity_poly.pdbx_strand_id
1 'polypeptide(L)'
;MANIHPTAIVYEGAKLHPSVEIAAYAVVYPNVEIREGTRIGEHCVIDGQTVIGKNNNFYRFCSVGGMPQDKKYNAEDTKLEIGDGNTFREFVTINTGTVQDVGITRVGHNNWIMAYVHIAHDCQIGNNTILANSVQLGGHVHVNDWAIVGGMSAVHQFIHIGAHSMTGGMSAIRQDIPPFVLGAGQPYKSVGINSVGLRRRDFTNEQIQDIKEAYKIIFSKDLVATDVTKELEVLKENSISAKEYIQMFIEFLETSARGIAKET
;
A
#
# COMPACT_ATOMS: atom_id res chain seq x y z
N MET A 1 12.16 -25.49 -17.48
CA MET A 1 10.70 -25.39 -17.38
C MET A 1 10.37 -24.99 -15.96
N ALA A 2 9.29 -24.24 -15.73
CA ALA A 2 8.82 -23.91 -14.39
C ALA A 2 8.61 -25.18 -13.54
N ASN A 3 8.83 -25.10 -12.24
CA ASN A 3 8.63 -26.19 -11.31
C ASN A 3 7.16 -26.22 -10.85
N ILE A 4 6.33 -26.97 -11.57
CA ILE A 4 4.88 -27.00 -11.38
C ILE A 4 4.50 -28.33 -10.73
N HIS A 5 3.86 -28.28 -9.57
CA HIS A 5 3.35 -29.48 -8.89
C HIS A 5 2.32 -30.20 -9.77
N PRO A 6 2.29 -31.55 -9.82
CA PRO A 6 1.39 -32.31 -10.70
C PRO A 6 -0.11 -32.06 -10.51
N THR A 7 -0.51 -31.51 -9.36
CA THR A 7 -1.91 -31.17 -9.04
C THR A 7 -2.24 -29.68 -9.22
N ALA A 8 -1.28 -28.85 -9.62
CA ALA A 8 -1.54 -27.46 -9.98
C ALA A 8 -2.21 -27.40 -11.36
N ILE A 9 -3.12 -26.45 -11.54
CA ILE A 9 -3.79 -26.21 -12.81
C ILE A 9 -3.25 -24.89 -13.38
N VAL A 10 -2.46 -25.00 -14.44
CA VAL A 10 -1.99 -23.83 -15.21
C VAL A 10 -2.68 -23.87 -16.57
N TYR A 11 -3.55 -22.90 -16.82
CA TYR A 11 -4.28 -22.82 -18.08
C TYR A 11 -3.36 -22.37 -19.22
N GLU A 12 -3.71 -22.81 -20.44
CA GLU A 12 -3.07 -22.32 -21.66
C GLU A 12 -3.22 -20.80 -21.77
N GLY A 13 -2.13 -20.11 -22.14
CA GLY A 13 -2.05 -18.65 -22.18
C GLY A 13 -1.21 -18.06 -21.04
N ALA A 14 -1.19 -18.70 -19.87
CA ALA A 14 -0.39 -18.24 -18.74
C ALA A 14 1.10 -18.21 -19.09
N LYS A 15 1.76 -17.09 -18.79
CA LYS A 15 3.18 -16.85 -19.12
C LYS A 15 4.03 -17.00 -17.86
N LEU A 16 4.72 -18.12 -17.72
CA LEU A 16 5.54 -18.42 -16.55
C LEU A 16 7.03 -18.42 -16.91
N HIS A 17 7.84 -17.68 -16.16
CA HIS A 17 9.29 -17.79 -16.28
C HIS A 17 9.76 -19.21 -15.87
N PRO A 18 10.82 -19.78 -16.49
CA PRO A 18 11.29 -21.13 -16.18
C PRO A 18 11.71 -21.40 -14.73
N SER A 19 11.93 -20.36 -13.91
CA SER A 19 12.27 -20.48 -12.48
C SER A 19 11.09 -20.32 -11.53
N VAL A 20 9.86 -20.11 -12.05
CA VAL A 20 8.65 -20.04 -11.23
C VAL A 20 8.38 -21.38 -10.58
N GLU A 21 7.95 -21.35 -9.32
CA GLU A 21 7.46 -22.51 -8.58
C GLU A 21 5.95 -22.38 -8.35
N ILE A 22 5.17 -23.40 -8.73
CA ILE A 22 3.73 -23.45 -8.49
C ILE A 22 3.43 -24.69 -7.64
N ALA A 23 2.94 -24.48 -6.41
CA ALA A 23 2.68 -25.54 -5.45
C ALA A 23 1.35 -26.26 -5.67
N ALA A 24 1.08 -27.28 -4.87
CA ALA A 24 -0.06 -28.17 -5.02
C ALA A 24 -1.41 -27.43 -5.00
N TYR A 25 -2.30 -27.82 -5.91
CA TYR A 25 -3.68 -27.32 -6.00
C TYR A 25 -3.81 -25.81 -6.25
N ALA A 26 -2.73 -25.12 -6.61
CA ALA A 26 -2.82 -23.75 -7.10
C ALA A 26 -3.42 -23.72 -8.51
N VAL A 27 -4.11 -22.62 -8.84
CA VAL A 27 -4.73 -22.39 -10.15
C VAL A 27 -4.22 -21.08 -10.74
N VAL A 28 -3.72 -21.12 -11.98
CA VAL A 28 -3.22 -19.94 -12.71
C VAL A 28 -3.93 -19.85 -14.07
N TYR A 29 -4.62 -18.73 -14.32
CA TYR A 29 -5.47 -18.52 -15.50
C TYR A 29 -4.73 -17.96 -16.74
N PRO A 30 -5.36 -18.00 -17.94
CA PRO A 30 -4.72 -17.68 -19.24
C PRO A 30 -4.06 -16.30 -19.38
N ASN A 31 -4.48 -15.28 -18.60
CA ASN A 31 -4.02 -13.90 -18.78
C ASN A 31 -2.99 -13.46 -17.73
N VAL A 32 -2.41 -14.43 -17.01
CA VAL A 32 -1.43 -14.18 -15.96
C VAL A 32 -0.01 -14.27 -16.50
N GLU A 33 0.83 -13.30 -16.17
CA GLU A 33 2.28 -13.34 -16.34
C GLU A 33 2.96 -13.42 -14.97
N ILE A 34 3.85 -14.41 -14.78
CA ILE A 34 4.64 -14.56 -13.55
C ILE A 34 6.12 -14.61 -13.91
N ARG A 35 6.87 -13.64 -13.38
CA ARG A 35 8.29 -13.46 -13.68
C ARG A 35 9.19 -14.27 -12.73
N GLU A 36 10.48 -14.18 -13.02
CA GLU A 36 11.57 -14.94 -12.43
C GLU A 36 11.53 -15.09 -10.90
N GLY A 37 11.73 -16.31 -10.40
CA GLY A 37 11.95 -16.61 -8.99
C GLY A 37 10.72 -16.49 -8.09
N THR A 38 9.56 -16.12 -8.64
CA THR A 38 8.31 -16.05 -7.88
C THR A 38 7.79 -17.44 -7.54
N ARG A 39 7.27 -17.58 -6.31
CA ARG A 39 6.66 -18.80 -5.77
C ARG A 39 5.17 -18.59 -5.49
N ILE A 40 4.34 -19.48 -6.01
CA ILE A 40 2.91 -19.54 -5.75
C ILE A 40 2.62 -20.73 -4.84
N GLY A 41 2.18 -20.45 -3.62
CA GLY A 41 1.87 -21.44 -2.59
C GLY A 41 0.60 -22.25 -2.86
N GLU A 42 0.34 -23.23 -1.99
CA GLU A 42 -0.74 -24.20 -2.18
C GLU A 42 -2.11 -23.54 -2.19
N HIS A 43 -3.02 -24.04 -3.02
CA HIS A 43 -4.40 -23.54 -3.09
C HIS A 43 -4.55 -22.04 -3.42
N CYS A 44 -3.51 -21.38 -3.92
CA CYS A 44 -3.63 -20.03 -4.45
C CYS A 44 -4.41 -20.03 -5.76
N VAL A 45 -5.19 -18.98 -5.98
CA VAL A 45 -5.86 -18.71 -7.25
C VAL A 45 -5.33 -17.39 -7.80
N ILE A 46 -4.70 -17.44 -8.97
CA ILE A 46 -4.17 -16.27 -9.68
C ILE A 46 -4.95 -16.13 -10.99
N ASP A 47 -5.73 -15.05 -11.12
CA ASP A 47 -6.63 -14.79 -12.25
C ASP A 47 -6.51 -13.32 -12.73
N GLY A 48 -7.38 -12.92 -13.64
CA GLY A 48 -7.44 -11.59 -14.22
C GLY A 48 -6.30 -11.30 -15.18
N GLN A 49 -6.24 -10.06 -15.65
CA GLN A 49 -5.08 -9.56 -16.39
C GLN A 49 -4.01 -9.12 -15.41
N THR A 50 -3.23 -10.09 -14.95
CA THR A 50 -2.33 -9.95 -13.80
C THR A 50 -0.89 -10.15 -14.23
N VAL A 51 -0.04 -9.16 -13.93
CA VAL A 51 1.41 -9.25 -14.10
C VAL A 51 2.06 -9.28 -12.73
N ILE A 52 2.80 -10.35 -12.43
CA ILE A 52 3.53 -10.55 -11.19
C ILE A 52 5.03 -10.50 -11.49
N GLY A 53 5.73 -9.60 -10.81
CA GLY A 53 7.16 -9.41 -10.89
C GLY A 53 7.98 -10.57 -10.32
N LYS A 54 9.24 -10.28 -10.04
CA LYS A 54 10.27 -11.25 -9.66
C LYS A 54 10.29 -11.50 -8.17
N ASN A 55 10.72 -12.70 -7.79
CA ASN A 55 11.04 -13.07 -6.41
C ASN A 55 9.92 -12.78 -5.40
N ASN A 56 8.67 -12.83 -5.84
CA ASN A 56 7.52 -12.71 -4.95
C ASN A 56 7.25 -14.06 -4.27
N ASN A 57 6.70 -14.02 -3.07
CA ASN A 57 6.34 -15.21 -2.32
C ASN A 57 4.87 -15.13 -1.88
N PHE A 58 4.02 -15.94 -2.51
CA PHE A 58 2.62 -16.09 -2.12
C PHE A 58 2.50 -17.35 -1.26
N TYR A 59 2.08 -17.17 -0.01
CA TYR A 59 1.68 -18.27 0.85
C TYR A 59 0.34 -18.83 0.40
N ARG A 60 -0.07 -19.95 0.99
CA ARG A 60 -1.31 -20.66 0.65
C ARG A 60 -2.59 -19.82 0.77
N PHE A 61 -3.58 -20.18 -0.05
CA PHE A 61 -4.93 -19.61 -0.06
C PHE A 61 -5.02 -18.12 -0.43
N CYS A 62 -4.04 -17.56 -1.13
CA CYS A 62 -4.18 -16.22 -1.71
C CYS A 62 -5.15 -16.23 -2.91
N SER A 63 -5.99 -15.20 -3.02
CA SER A 63 -6.86 -14.95 -4.18
C SER A 63 -6.42 -13.65 -4.86
N VAL A 64 -5.74 -13.74 -5.99
CA VAL A 64 -5.00 -12.64 -6.61
C VAL A 64 -5.53 -12.36 -8.02
N GLY A 65 -5.85 -11.11 -8.31
CA GLY A 65 -6.33 -10.69 -9.62
C GLY A 65 -7.80 -10.96 -9.88
N GLY A 66 -8.58 -11.25 -8.83
CA GLY A 66 -10.04 -11.41 -8.95
C GLY A 66 -10.73 -10.10 -9.35
N MET A 67 -11.92 -10.18 -9.93
CA MET A 67 -12.69 -9.00 -10.34
C MET A 67 -12.99 -8.03 -9.18
N PRO A 68 -13.12 -6.72 -9.44
CA PRO A 68 -13.54 -5.73 -8.44
C PRO A 68 -14.85 -6.13 -7.75
N GLN A 69 -14.96 -5.80 -6.47
CA GLN A 69 -16.22 -5.90 -5.71
C GLN A 69 -17.09 -4.62 -5.87
N ASP A 70 -17.03 -3.99 -7.05
CA ASP A 70 -17.88 -2.86 -7.42
C ASP A 70 -19.05 -3.36 -8.28
N LYS A 71 -20.28 -3.02 -7.89
CA LYS A 71 -21.50 -3.39 -8.64
C LYS A 71 -21.55 -2.79 -10.05
N LYS A 72 -20.73 -1.78 -10.34
CA LYS A 72 -20.61 -1.15 -11.66
C LYS A 72 -19.67 -1.92 -12.59
N TYR A 73 -18.83 -2.80 -12.06
CA TYR A 73 -17.92 -3.61 -12.87
C TYR A 73 -18.73 -4.54 -13.78
N ASN A 74 -18.39 -4.53 -15.06
CA ASN A 74 -19.09 -5.24 -16.12
C ASN A 74 -18.09 -5.99 -17.01
N ALA A 75 -17.20 -6.76 -16.38
CA ALA A 75 -16.19 -7.59 -17.05
C ALA A 75 -15.26 -6.80 -17.98
N GLU A 76 -14.96 -5.54 -17.63
CA GLU A 76 -14.07 -4.71 -18.41
C GLU A 76 -12.60 -5.14 -18.32
N ASP A 77 -11.82 -4.72 -19.32
CA ASP A 77 -10.37 -4.89 -19.41
C ASP A 77 -9.68 -4.05 -18.32
N THR A 78 -9.53 -4.66 -17.15
CA THR A 78 -8.89 -4.07 -15.97
C THR A 78 -7.76 -4.97 -15.49
N LYS A 79 -6.76 -4.36 -14.86
CA LYS A 79 -5.45 -5.00 -14.67
C LYS A 79 -5.04 -5.02 -13.20
N LEU A 80 -4.09 -5.90 -12.91
CA LEU A 80 -3.33 -5.93 -11.68
C LEU A 80 -1.84 -6.02 -12.03
N GLU A 81 -1.04 -5.11 -11.47
CA GLU A 81 0.42 -5.13 -11.57
C GLU A 81 1.02 -5.27 -10.17
N ILE A 82 1.85 -6.31 -9.99
CA ILE A 82 2.63 -6.55 -8.78
C ILE A 82 4.11 -6.49 -9.14
N GLY A 83 4.88 -5.69 -8.40
CA GLY A 83 6.32 -5.55 -8.54
C GLY A 83 7.08 -6.77 -7.99
N ASP A 84 8.23 -6.51 -7.37
CA ASP A 84 9.22 -7.54 -7.05
C ASP A 84 9.43 -7.70 -5.54
N GLY A 85 9.80 -8.89 -5.10
CA GLY A 85 10.27 -9.12 -3.72
C GLY A 85 9.17 -9.03 -2.66
N ASN A 86 7.89 -9.01 -3.03
CA ASN A 86 6.79 -8.93 -2.08
C ASN A 86 6.54 -10.29 -1.41
N THR A 87 6.07 -10.25 -0.17
CA THR A 87 5.55 -11.42 0.54
C THR A 87 4.07 -11.24 0.82
N PHE A 88 3.26 -12.18 0.35
CA PHE A 88 1.82 -12.24 0.57
C PHE A 88 1.51 -13.45 1.44
N ARG A 89 0.96 -13.21 2.62
CA ARG A 89 0.60 -14.24 3.59
C ARG A 89 -0.78 -14.82 3.30
N GLU A 90 -1.18 -15.77 4.13
CA GLU A 90 -2.36 -16.60 3.92
C GLU A 90 -3.64 -15.78 3.78
N PHE A 91 -4.53 -16.19 2.89
CA PHE A 91 -5.85 -15.56 2.69
C PHE A 91 -5.82 -14.07 2.28
N VAL A 92 -4.71 -13.61 1.69
CA VAL A 92 -4.68 -12.29 1.06
C VAL A 92 -5.59 -12.27 -0.17
N THR A 93 -6.33 -11.17 -0.33
CA THR A 93 -7.18 -10.92 -1.51
C THR A 93 -6.74 -9.63 -2.20
N ILE A 94 -6.59 -9.68 -3.53
CA ILE A 94 -6.20 -8.51 -4.34
C ILE A 94 -7.08 -8.49 -5.60
N ASN A 95 -7.74 -7.37 -5.86
CA ASN A 95 -8.58 -7.19 -7.04
C ASN A 95 -7.91 -6.38 -8.14
N THR A 96 -8.32 -6.58 -9.39
CA THR A 96 -7.98 -5.68 -10.50
C THR A 96 -8.64 -4.31 -10.31
N GLY A 97 -8.30 -3.34 -11.15
CA GLY A 97 -8.90 -2.00 -11.10
C GLY A 97 -10.30 -1.90 -11.72
N THR A 98 -10.78 -0.68 -11.92
CA THR A 98 -12.06 -0.35 -12.55
C THR A 98 -11.87 0.73 -13.63
N VAL A 99 -12.63 0.66 -14.72
CA VAL A 99 -12.52 1.64 -15.83
C VAL A 99 -12.98 3.05 -15.47
N GLN A 100 -13.66 3.19 -14.32
CA GLN A 100 -14.10 4.47 -13.79
C GLN A 100 -12.96 5.26 -13.16
N ASP A 101 -11.83 4.60 -12.90
CA ASP A 101 -10.58 5.21 -12.45
C ASP A 101 -9.45 4.87 -13.44
N VAL A 102 -8.26 4.53 -12.96
CA VAL A 102 -7.09 4.20 -13.78
C VAL A 102 -7.16 2.82 -14.45
N GLY A 103 -8.14 1.98 -14.11
CA GLY A 103 -8.30 0.64 -14.69
C GLY A 103 -7.31 -0.40 -14.16
N ILE A 104 -6.55 -0.07 -13.11
CA ILE A 104 -5.45 -0.90 -12.65
C ILE A 104 -5.14 -0.73 -11.15
N THR A 105 -5.08 -1.86 -10.46
CA THR A 105 -4.50 -1.96 -9.11
C THR A 105 -3.00 -2.19 -9.22
N ARG A 106 -2.19 -1.47 -8.43
CA ARG A 106 -0.73 -1.63 -8.42
C ARG A 106 -0.20 -1.93 -7.02
N VAL A 107 0.73 -2.87 -6.94
CA VAL A 107 1.54 -3.14 -5.75
C VAL A 107 3.00 -3.06 -6.16
N GLY A 108 3.79 -2.21 -5.49
CA GLY A 108 5.20 -2.01 -5.79
C GLY A 108 6.09 -3.16 -5.32
N HIS A 109 7.20 -2.83 -4.68
CA HIS A 109 8.28 -3.76 -4.36
C HIS A 109 8.48 -3.96 -2.85
N ASN A 110 8.98 -5.13 -2.47
CA ASN A 110 9.44 -5.45 -1.12
C ASN A 110 8.38 -5.22 -0.02
N ASN A 111 7.10 -5.35 -0.35
CA ASN A 111 6.01 -5.19 0.60
C ASN A 111 5.81 -6.45 1.43
N TRP A 112 5.40 -6.28 2.68
CA TRP A 112 5.05 -7.35 3.60
C TRP A 112 3.55 -7.34 3.90
N ILE A 113 2.82 -8.17 3.18
CA ILE A 113 1.35 -8.23 3.21
C ILE A 113 0.93 -9.44 4.04
N MET A 114 0.44 -9.19 5.25
CA MET A 114 0.14 -10.25 6.22
C MET A 114 -1.23 -10.90 5.98
N ALA A 115 -1.55 -11.91 6.80
CA ALA A 115 -2.68 -12.79 6.53
C ALA A 115 -4.01 -12.03 6.57
N TYR A 116 -4.95 -12.42 5.71
CA TYR A 116 -6.28 -11.82 5.59
C TYR A 116 -6.31 -10.35 5.15
N VAL A 117 -5.21 -9.81 4.62
CA VAL A 117 -5.24 -8.45 4.05
C VAL A 117 -6.09 -8.43 2.78
N HIS A 118 -6.92 -7.40 2.66
CA HIS A 118 -7.69 -7.11 1.46
C HIS A 118 -7.17 -5.83 0.80
N ILE A 119 -6.82 -5.96 -0.49
CA ILE A 119 -6.47 -4.85 -1.38
C ILE A 119 -7.57 -4.77 -2.44
N ALA A 120 -8.48 -3.82 -2.28
CA ALA A 120 -9.57 -3.61 -3.21
C ALA A 120 -9.10 -3.06 -4.57
N HIS A 121 -10.06 -2.84 -5.45
CA HIS A 121 -9.81 -2.30 -6.78
C HIS A 121 -9.14 -0.91 -6.75
N ASP A 122 -8.30 -0.66 -7.74
CA ASP A 122 -7.62 0.62 -8.02
C ASP A 122 -6.67 1.10 -6.92
N CYS A 123 -6.35 0.25 -5.94
CA CYS A 123 -5.37 0.62 -4.92
C CYS A 123 -3.99 0.80 -5.54
N GLN A 124 -3.25 1.80 -5.06
CA GLN A 124 -1.87 2.09 -5.45
C GLN A 124 -0.97 1.93 -4.22
N ILE A 125 -0.35 0.75 -4.10
CA ILE A 125 0.56 0.42 -3.00
C ILE A 125 1.99 0.60 -3.49
N GLY A 126 2.76 1.41 -2.77
CA GLY A 126 4.17 1.69 -3.04
C GLY A 126 5.10 0.55 -2.63
N ASN A 127 6.24 0.92 -2.05
CA ASN A 127 7.35 0.00 -1.75
C ASN A 127 7.62 -0.11 -0.25
N ASN A 128 8.16 -1.25 0.19
CA ASN A 128 8.58 -1.48 1.57
C ASN A 128 7.46 -1.24 2.60
N THR A 129 6.20 -1.36 2.19
CA THR A 129 5.03 -1.20 3.07
C THR A 129 4.81 -2.44 3.90
N ILE A 130 4.16 -2.27 5.05
CA ILE A 130 3.72 -3.38 5.90
C ILE A 130 2.22 -3.25 6.13
N LEU A 131 1.45 -4.20 5.61
CA LEU A 131 0.02 -4.33 5.91
C LEU A 131 -0.14 -5.50 6.87
N ALA A 132 -0.41 -5.21 8.14
CA ALA A 132 -0.53 -6.25 9.16
C ALA A 132 -1.85 -7.05 9.04
N ASN A 133 -1.98 -8.13 9.82
CA ASN A 133 -3.09 -9.08 9.67
C ASN A 133 -4.44 -8.39 9.61
N SER A 134 -5.28 -8.81 8.68
CA SER A 134 -6.66 -8.33 8.52
C SER A 134 -6.80 -6.82 8.26
N VAL A 135 -5.78 -6.14 7.75
CA VAL A 135 -5.96 -4.79 7.18
C VAL A 135 -6.89 -4.87 5.96
N GLN A 136 -7.93 -4.06 5.94
CA GLN A 136 -8.90 -3.99 4.83
C GLN A 136 -8.80 -2.63 4.15
N LEU A 137 -8.32 -2.59 2.91
CA LEU A 137 -8.27 -1.39 2.08
C LEU A 137 -9.53 -1.32 1.21
N GLY A 138 -10.27 -0.21 1.30
CA GLY A 138 -11.33 0.11 0.33
C GLY A 138 -10.75 0.47 -1.04
N GLY A 139 -11.63 0.63 -2.04
CA GLY A 139 -11.20 0.98 -3.40
C GLY A 139 -10.44 2.30 -3.47
N HIS A 140 -9.54 2.43 -4.45
CA HIS A 140 -8.81 3.68 -4.73
C HIS A 140 -7.90 4.16 -3.58
N VAL A 141 -7.48 3.27 -2.68
CA VAL A 141 -6.57 3.64 -1.58
C VAL A 141 -5.13 3.73 -2.07
N HIS A 142 -4.45 4.80 -1.70
CA HIS A 142 -3.01 4.95 -1.93
C HIS A 142 -2.25 4.67 -0.64
N VAL A 143 -1.24 3.81 -0.70
CA VAL A 143 -0.34 3.53 0.43
C VAL A 143 1.08 3.77 -0.01
N ASN A 144 1.68 4.87 0.42
CA ASN A 144 3.00 5.28 -0.03
C ASN A 144 4.10 4.52 0.70
N ASP A 145 5.31 4.64 0.15
CA ASP A 145 6.49 3.89 0.55
C ASP A 145 6.71 3.88 2.07
N TRP A 146 7.10 2.73 2.59
CA TRP A 146 7.44 2.53 4.00
C TRP A 146 6.30 2.75 5.02
N ALA A 147 5.07 2.99 4.57
CA ALA A 147 3.92 3.08 5.45
C ALA A 147 3.65 1.73 6.14
N ILE A 148 3.21 1.79 7.40
CA ILE A 148 2.82 0.63 8.20
C ILE A 148 1.36 0.78 8.61
N VAL A 149 0.52 -0.17 8.23
CA VAL A 149 -0.87 -0.23 8.65
C VAL A 149 -1.06 -1.37 9.65
N GLY A 150 -1.38 -1.02 10.89
CA GLY A 150 -1.56 -1.96 11.98
C GLY A 150 -2.75 -2.89 11.78
N GLY A 151 -2.70 -4.09 12.38
CA GLY A 151 -3.64 -5.16 12.09
C GLY A 151 -5.08 -4.82 12.48
N MET A 152 -6.04 -5.44 11.80
CA MET A 152 -7.49 -5.19 11.94
C MET A 152 -7.90 -3.74 11.69
N SER A 153 -7.09 -2.97 10.94
CA SER A 153 -7.48 -1.62 10.54
C SER A 153 -8.33 -1.64 9.27
N ALA A 154 -9.32 -0.77 9.21
CA ALA A 154 -10.15 -0.56 8.03
C ALA A 154 -9.86 0.82 7.44
N VAL A 155 -9.57 0.86 6.14
CA VAL A 155 -9.27 2.08 5.39
C VAL A 155 -10.40 2.34 4.42
N HIS A 156 -11.05 3.49 4.57
CA HIS A 156 -12.13 3.90 3.69
C HIS A 156 -11.62 4.10 2.25
N GLN A 157 -12.50 3.97 1.25
CA GLN A 157 -12.16 4.25 -0.14
C GLN A 157 -11.61 5.68 -0.35
N PHE A 158 -10.72 5.85 -1.34
CA PHE A 158 -10.07 7.11 -1.73
C PHE A 158 -9.13 7.73 -0.69
N ILE A 159 -8.63 6.94 0.27
CA ILE A 159 -7.73 7.45 1.31
C ILE A 159 -6.28 7.35 0.87
N HIS A 160 -5.51 8.38 1.16
CA HIS A 160 -4.06 8.40 0.99
C HIS A 160 -3.35 8.18 2.34
N ILE A 161 -2.51 7.17 2.41
CA ILE A 161 -1.63 6.87 3.54
C ILE A 161 -0.21 7.24 3.15
N GLY A 162 0.28 8.34 3.72
CA GLY A 162 1.56 8.96 3.39
C GLY A 162 2.77 8.12 3.77
N ALA A 163 3.89 8.40 3.10
CA ALA A 163 5.11 7.62 3.23
C ALA A 163 5.65 7.64 4.66
N HIS A 164 6.24 6.54 5.10
CA HIS A 164 6.79 6.36 6.47
C HIS A 164 5.79 6.55 7.62
N SER A 165 4.51 6.80 7.36
CA SER A 165 3.47 6.88 8.39
C SER A 165 3.29 5.53 9.09
N MET A 166 2.69 5.56 10.28
CA MET A 166 2.37 4.35 11.02
C MET A 166 0.99 4.47 11.66
N THR A 167 0.14 3.49 11.36
CA THR A 167 -1.17 3.32 11.98
C THR A 167 -1.12 2.19 13.00
N GLY A 168 -1.59 2.45 14.23
CA GLY A 168 -1.81 1.40 15.23
C GLY A 168 -2.92 0.42 14.83
N GLY A 169 -2.94 -0.77 15.42
CA GLY A 169 -3.98 -1.76 15.14
C GLY A 169 -5.38 -1.29 15.54
N MET A 170 -6.41 -1.97 15.00
CA MET A 170 -7.83 -1.68 15.25
C MET A 170 -8.21 -0.23 14.96
N SER A 171 -7.68 0.33 13.86
CA SER A 171 -7.93 1.71 13.48
C SER A 171 -8.98 1.84 12.38
N ALA A 172 -9.81 2.88 12.46
CA ALA A 172 -10.78 3.24 11.42
C ALA A 172 -10.33 4.51 10.69
N ILE A 173 -9.69 4.35 9.54
CA ILE A 173 -9.10 5.45 8.76
C ILE A 173 -10.13 5.96 7.74
N ARG A 174 -10.59 7.20 7.93
CA ARG A 174 -11.61 7.85 7.09
C ARG A 174 -11.15 9.17 6.45
N GLN A 175 -9.93 9.57 6.77
CA GLN A 175 -9.24 10.77 6.28
C GLN A 175 -7.79 10.43 5.96
N ASP A 176 -7.15 11.27 5.15
CA ASP A 176 -5.79 11.05 4.69
C ASP A 176 -4.79 11.13 5.86
N ILE A 177 -3.75 10.29 5.82
CA ILE A 177 -2.69 10.26 6.84
C ILE A 177 -1.45 10.87 6.22
N PRO A 178 -0.98 12.05 6.66
CA PRO A 178 0.22 12.65 6.08
C PRO A 178 1.47 11.78 6.24
N PRO A 179 2.51 12.02 5.43
CA PRO A 179 3.80 11.35 5.58
C PRO A 179 4.34 11.47 7.01
N PHE A 180 5.09 10.46 7.45
CA PHE A 180 5.73 10.40 8.76
C PHE A 180 4.78 10.36 9.97
N VAL A 181 3.49 10.62 9.81
CA VAL A 181 2.53 10.71 10.92
C VAL A 181 2.33 9.36 11.59
N LEU A 182 2.27 9.38 12.91
CA LEU A 182 1.87 8.26 13.77
C LEU A 182 0.45 8.52 14.29
N GLY A 183 -0.42 7.53 14.18
CA GLY A 183 -1.78 7.62 14.73
C GLY A 183 -2.45 6.27 14.94
N ALA A 184 -3.61 6.26 15.59
CA ALA A 184 -4.40 5.04 15.83
C ALA A 184 -5.84 5.36 16.24
N GLY A 185 -6.70 4.33 16.23
CA GLY A 185 -7.98 4.31 16.94
C GLY A 185 -9.23 4.41 16.06
N GLN A 186 -10.38 4.42 16.73
CA GLN A 186 -11.71 4.62 16.14
C GLN A 186 -12.52 5.56 17.05
N PRO A 187 -12.59 6.88 16.75
CA PRO A 187 -12.04 7.54 15.56
C PRO A 187 -10.49 7.55 15.55
N TYR A 188 -9.90 7.49 14.36
CA TYR A 188 -8.45 7.59 14.18
C TYR A 188 -7.97 8.98 14.62
N LYS A 189 -6.87 9.02 15.37
CA LYS A 189 -6.21 10.26 15.82
C LYS A 189 -4.73 10.22 15.52
N SER A 190 -4.23 11.34 14.99
CA SER A 190 -2.79 11.61 14.90
C SER A 190 -2.24 11.94 16.29
N VAL A 191 -1.06 11.40 16.63
CA VAL A 191 -0.44 11.53 17.96
C VAL A 191 1.05 11.91 17.89
N GLY A 192 1.51 12.40 16.75
CA GLY A 192 2.89 12.77 16.49
C GLY A 192 3.46 12.14 15.22
N ILE A 193 4.78 11.93 15.22
CA ILE A 193 5.51 11.34 14.09
C ILE A 193 6.09 9.96 14.45
N ASN A 194 6.30 9.12 13.45
CA ASN A 194 6.90 7.80 13.52
C ASN A 194 8.44 7.87 13.73
N SER A 195 8.88 8.58 14.77
CA SER A 195 10.30 8.85 15.01
C SER A 195 11.14 7.56 15.18
N VAL A 196 10.55 6.48 15.70
CA VAL A 196 11.22 5.17 15.82
C VAL A 196 11.43 4.56 14.45
N GLY A 197 10.43 4.57 13.58
CA GLY A 197 10.54 4.08 12.21
C GLY A 197 11.56 4.87 11.39
N LEU A 198 11.63 6.18 11.57
CA LEU A 198 12.63 7.04 10.91
C LEU A 198 14.05 6.74 11.37
N ARG A 199 14.29 6.62 12.69
CA ARG A 199 15.61 6.22 13.22
C ARG A 199 16.08 4.86 12.71
N ARG A 200 15.16 3.90 12.54
CA ARG A 200 15.48 2.57 11.97
C ARG A 200 15.80 2.59 10.48
N ARG A 201 15.55 3.71 9.81
CA ARG A 201 15.84 3.97 8.39
C ARG A 201 16.92 5.03 8.23
N ASP A 202 17.75 5.19 9.26
CA ASP A 202 18.94 6.04 9.27
C ASP A 202 18.69 7.55 9.07
N PHE A 203 17.47 8.03 9.34
CA PHE A 203 17.20 9.47 9.42
C PHE A 203 17.98 10.08 10.59
N THR A 204 18.63 11.22 10.36
CA THR A 204 19.38 11.92 11.39
C THR A 204 18.46 12.53 12.44
N ASN A 205 18.97 12.79 13.64
CA ASN A 205 18.20 13.46 14.68
C ASN A 205 17.73 14.86 14.27
N GLU A 206 18.53 15.57 13.46
CA GLU A 206 18.19 16.88 12.89
C GLU A 206 17.00 16.77 11.94
N GLN A 207 17.04 15.83 10.98
CA GLN A 207 15.93 15.56 10.07
C GLN A 207 14.64 15.22 10.80
N ILE A 208 14.73 14.35 11.83
CA ILE A 208 13.57 13.96 12.63
C ILE A 208 12.99 15.15 13.40
N GLN A 209 13.85 16.06 13.89
CA GLN A 209 13.41 17.24 14.60
C GLN A 209 12.69 18.23 13.67
N ASP A 210 13.18 18.41 12.45
CA ASP A 210 12.54 19.26 11.44
C ASP A 210 11.21 18.68 10.95
N ILE A 211 11.14 17.36 10.73
CA ILE A 211 9.88 16.65 10.44
C ILE A 211 8.88 16.83 11.59
N LYS A 212 9.36 16.82 12.84
CA LYS A 212 8.51 17.06 14.02
C LYS A 212 8.01 18.50 14.07
N GLU A 213 8.80 19.46 13.63
CA GLU A 213 8.37 20.86 13.55
C GLU A 213 7.33 21.05 12.44
N ALA A 214 7.55 20.46 11.27
CA ALA A 214 6.57 20.41 10.19
C ALA A 214 5.23 19.82 10.66
N TYR A 215 5.26 18.72 11.42
CA TYR A 215 4.06 18.14 12.04
C TYR A 215 3.32 19.16 12.92
N LYS A 216 4.01 19.91 13.79
CA LYS A 216 3.36 20.92 14.65
C LYS A 216 2.71 22.03 13.84
N ILE A 217 3.36 22.48 12.76
CA ILE A 217 2.80 23.50 11.85
C ILE A 217 1.50 22.97 11.23
N ILE A 218 1.51 21.74 10.70
CA ILE A 218 0.36 21.10 10.05
C ILE A 218 -0.84 20.94 10.99
N PHE A 219 -0.58 20.56 12.24
CA PHE A 219 -1.62 20.31 13.24
C PHE A 219 -1.87 21.50 14.18
N SER A 220 -1.26 22.66 13.90
CA SER A 220 -1.47 23.88 14.67
C SER A 220 -2.93 24.32 14.58
N LYS A 221 -3.56 24.57 15.74
CA LYS A 221 -4.95 25.04 15.82
C LYS A 221 -5.10 26.53 15.47
N ASP A 222 -3.99 27.26 15.42
CA ASP A 222 -3.96 28.71 15.25
C ASP A 222 -3.77 29.13 13.78
N LEU A 223 -3.54 28.19 12.87
CA LEU A 223 -3.27 28.46 11.45
C LEU A 223 -4.43 28.02 10.55
N VAL A 224 -4.75 28.86 9.56
CA VAL A 224 -5.57 28.44 8.41
C VAL A 224 -4.68 27.73 7.38
N ALA A 225 -5.27 26.89 6.54
CA ALA A 225 -4.54 26.02 5.61
C ALA A 225 -3.54 26.77 4.70
N THR A 226 -3.86 28.00 4.26
CA THR A 226 -2.95 28.81 3.44
C THR A 226 -1.70 29.26 4.17
N ASP A 227 -1.76 29.39 5.49
CA ASP A 227 -0.64 29.81 6.32
C ASP A 227 0.24 28.62 6.70
N VAL A 228 -0.35 27.42 6.85
CA VAL A 228 0.38 26.16 7.01
C VAL A 228 1.36 25.93 5.87
N THR A 229 0.93 26.02 4.61
CA THR A 229 1.84 25.80 3.46
C THR A 229 2.98 26.82 3.43
N LYS A 230 2.70 28.10 3.73
CA LYS A 230 3.75 29.14 3.78
C LYS A 230 4.77 28.89 4.88
N GLU A 231 4.31 28.50 6.07
CA GLU A 231 5.22 28.17 7.17
C GLU A 231 6.06 26.93 6.87
N LEU A 232 5.48 25.92 6.21
CA LEU A 232 6.23 24.76 5.74
C LEU A 232 7.27 25.15 4.68
N GLU A 233 6.96 26.07 3.76
CA GLU A 233 7.92 26.61 2.79
C GLU A 233 9.09 27.33 3.49
N VAL A 234 8.80 28.14 4.51
CA VAL A 234 9.85 28.81 5.31
C VAL A 234 10.69 27.78 6.06
N LEU A 235 10.08 26.77 6.68
CA LEU A 235 10.81 25.69 7.35
C LEU A 235 11.70 24.93 6.36
N LYS A 236 11.15 24.60 5.18
CA LYS A 236 11.86 23.88 4.10
C LYS A 236 13.14 24.60 3.67
N GLU A 237 13.13 25.92 3.55
CA GLU A 237 14.31 26.69 3.17
C GLU A 237 15.36 26.80 4.29
N ASN A 238 14.94 26.71 5.56
CA ASN A 238 15.85 26.73 6.71
C ASN A 238 16.42 25.34 7.06
N SER A 239 15.73 24.27 6.66
CA SER A 239 16.05 22.87 6.97
C SER A 239 16.77 22.18 5.82
N ILE A 240 18.04 22.54 5.59
CA ILE A 240 18.85 22.03 4.46
C ILE A 240 18.87 20.49 4.43
N SER A 241 19.05 19.84 5.58
CA SER A 241 19.16 18.39 5.69
C SER A 241 17.83 17.64 5.56
N ALA A 242 16.68 18.33 5.74
CA ALA A 242 15.34 17.75 5.72
C ALA A 242 14.43 18.29 4.61
N LYS A 243 15.00 19.08 3.68
CA LYS A 243 14.26 19.79 2.62
C LYS A 243 13.32 18.88 1.84
N GLU A 244 13.78 17.69 1.46
CA GLU A 244 12.98 16.70 0.73
C GLU A 244 11.81 16.14 1.56
N TYR A 245 11.97 15.96 2.87
CA TYR A 245 10.90 15.43 3.73
C TYR A 245 9.83 16.46 4.03
N ILE A 246 10.21 17.73 4.15
CA ILE A 246 9.24 18.82 4.27
C ILE A 246 8.49 19.03 2.95
N GLN A 247 9.19 18.89 1.81
CA GLN A 247 8.56 18.91 0.50
C GLN A 247 7.48 17.81 0.35
N MET A 248 7.73 16.60 0.87
CA MET A 248 6.74 15.51 0.87
C MET A 248 5.46 15.88 1.64
N PHE A 249 5.56 16.64 2.74
CA PHE A 249 4.37 17.12 3.44
C PHE A 249 3.57 18.11 2.58
N ILE A 250 4.26 19.06 1.93
CA ILE A 250 3.63 20.09 1.10
C ILE A 250 2.86 19.44 -0.06
N GLU A 251 3.51 18.56 -0.82
CA GLU A 251 2.89 17.84 -1.95
C GLU A 251 1.70 16.98 -1.51
N PHE A 252 1.77 16.39 -0.33
CA PHE A 252 0.66 15.61 0.22
C PHE A 252 -0.55 16.49 0.55
N LEU A 253 -0.33 17.67 1.13
CA LEU A 253 -1.41 18.60 1.47
C LEU A 253 -2.08 19.16 0.22
N GLU A 254 -1.34 19.36 -0.87
CA GLU A 254 -1.87 19.82 -2.16
C GLU A 254 -2.76 18.76 -2.84
N THR A 255 -2.51 17.48 -2.58
CA THR A 255 -3.19 16.34 -3.23
C THR A 255 -4.27 15.68 -2.35
N SER A 256 -4.32 16.00 -1.06
CA SER A 256 -5.29 15.45 -0.10
C SER A 256 -6.72 15.95 -0.40
N ALA A 257 -7.54 15.10 -1.03
CA ALA A 257 -8.92 15.42 -1.38
C ALA A 257 -9.92 15.24 -0.22
N ARG A 258 -9.62 14.36 0.76
CA ARG A 258 -10.54 14.04 1.87
C ARG A 258 -10.19 14.76 3.17
N GLY A 259 -9.20 15.64 3.12
CA GLY A 259 -8.60 16.28 4.27
C GLY A 259 -7.81 15.29 5.12
N ILE A 260 -6.98 15.84 6.01
CA ILE A 260 -6.08 15.07 6.86
C ILE A 260 -6.71 14.70 8.20
N ALA A 261 -6.32 13.54 8.74
CA ALA A 261 -6.77 13.08 10.05
C ALA A 261 -6.18 13.91 11.20
N LYS A 262 -7.05 14.56 12.00
CA LYS A 262 -6.68 15.55 13.03
C LYS A 262 -6.33 14.93 14.40
N GLU A 263 -5.78 15.76 15.30
CA GLU A 263 -5.44 15.35 16.69
C GLU A 263 -6.64 15.28 17.65
N THR A 264 -7.83 15.78 17.29
CA THR A 264 -9.01 15.79 18.18
C THR A 264 -10.32 15.67 17.43
#